data_AF-A0A1G8HHZ2-F1
#
_entry.id   AF-A0A1G8HHZ2-F1
#
_cell.length_a   1.000
_cell.length_b   1.000
_cell.length_c   1.000
_cell.angle_alpha   90.00
_cell.angle_beta   90.00
_cell.angle_gamma   90.00
#
_symmetry.space_group_name_H-M   'P 1'
#
loop_
_entity.id
_entity.type
_entity.pdbx_description
1 polymer ?
#
loop_
_entity_poly.entity_id
_entity_poly.type
_entity_poly.pdbx_seq_one_letter_code
_entity_poly.pdbx_strand_id
1 'polypeptide(L)'
;MADPRKIWHGAAALVMQEHKLLMVKAKESGKWSIPSGGIEKGESPEQACVREVWEETGCTVKVHGSIHTKKIVIKGYDVTTSYFHCKLVEG
;
A
#
# COMPACT_ATOMS: atom_id res chain seq x y z
N MET A 1 14.66 29.87 -6.38
CA MET A 1 13.85 29.17 -5.37
C MET A 1 13.52 27.81 -5.96
N ALA A 2 13.88 26.71 -5.31
CA ALA A 2 13.56 25.37 -5.82
C ALA A 2 12.04 25.17 -5.80
N ASP A 3 11.47 24.66 -6.89
CA ASP A 3 10.08 24.20 -6.91
C ASP A 3 9.88 23.23 -5.73
N PRO A 4 8.89 23.45 -4.83
CA PRO A 4 8.65 22.53 -3.74
C PRO A 4 8.34 21.16 -4.36
N ARG A 5 9.26 20.20 -4.21
CA ARG A 5 9.06 18.84 -4.71
C ARG A 5 7.74 18.32 -4.18
N LYS A 6 6.89 17.87 -5.08
CA LYS A 6 5.59 17.33 -4.69
C LYS A 6 5.81 15.98 -4.02
N ILE A 7 5.39 15.84 -2.77
CA ILE A 7 5.62 14.62 -1.99
C ILE A 7 4.36 13.77 -2.04
N TRP A 8 4.52 12.46 -2.21
CA TRP A 8 3.45 11.49 -2.05
C TRP A 8 3.89 10.36 -1.13
N HIS A 9 3.02 10.01 -0.17
CA HIS A 9 3.24 8.90 0.75
C HIS A 9 2.15 7.86 0.55
N GLY A 10 2.56 6.59 0.53
CA GLY A 10 1.64 5.47 0.41
C GLY A 10 2.04 4.28 1.27
N ALA A 11 1.13 3.33 1.35
CA ALA A 11 1.34 2.07 2.04
C ALA A 11 0.88 0.91 1.17
N ALA A 12 1.56 -0.24 1.30
CA ALA A 12 1.29 -1.43 0.51
C ALA A 12 1.32 -2.69 1.39
N ALA A 13 0.40 -3.61 1.14
CA ALA A 13 0.18 -4.81 1.96
C ALA A 13 0.66 -6.08 1.25
N LEU A 14 1.60 -6.79 1.88
CA LEU A 14 1.89 -8.18 1.53
C LEU A 14 1.00 -9.07 2.41
N VAL A 15 -0.18 -9.41 1.91
CA VAL A 15 -1.12 -10.31 2.59
C VAL A 15 -0.84 -11.73 2.15
N MET A 16 -0.21 -12.51 3.04
CA MET A 16 0.16 -13.91 2.78
C MET A 16 -0.79 -14.85 3.53
N GLN A 17 -1.29 -15.86 2.84
CA GLN A 17 -1.98 -17.00 3.43
C GLN A 17 -1.38 -18.29 2.88
N GLU A 18 -0.77 -19.08 3.75
CA GLU A 18 0.06 -20.24 3.39
C GLU A 18 1.15 -19.84 2.37
N HIS A 19 1.00 -20.26 1.11
CA HIS A 19 1.92 -19.98 -0.01
C HIS A 19 1.28 -19.10 -1.09
N LYS A 20 0.19 -18.39 -0.76
CA LYS A 20 -0.54 -17.51 -1.66
C LYS A 20 -0.39 -16.06 -1.21
N LEU A 21 -0.26 -15.17 -2.20
CA LEU A 21 -0.22 -13.72 -2.02
C LEU A 21 -1.50 -13.12 -2.57
N LEU A 22 -2.15 -12.25 -1.79
CA LEU A 22 -3.30 -11.47 -2.28
C LEU A 22 -2.82 -10.46 -3.33
N MET A 23 -3.52 -10.43 -4.47
CA MET A 23 -3.25 -9.48 -5.55
C MET A 23 -4.55 -8.84 -6.03
N VAL A 24 -4.45 -7.58 -6.43
CA VAL A 24 -5.53 -6.82 -7.07
C VAL A 24 -5.21 -6.61 -8.55
N LYS A 25 -6.25 -6.63 -9.39
CA LYS A 25 -6.12 -6.38 -10.83
C LYS A 25 -6.82 -5.08 -11.18
N ALA A 26 -6.05 -4.09 -11.63
CA ALA A 26 -6.61 -2.81 -12.05
C ALA A 26 -7.49 -3.00 -13.30
N LYS A 27 -8.75 -2.53 -13.25
CA LYS A 27 -9.72 -2.69 -14.34
C LYS A 27 -9.24 -2.07 -15.67
N GLU A 28 -8.69 -0.86 -15.60
CA GLU A 28 -8.26 -0.10 -16.78
C GLU A 28 -7.00 -0.66 -17.45
N SER A 29 -5.99 -1.01 -16.66
CA SER A 29 -4.68 -1.42 -17.19
C SER A 29 -4.50 -2.93 -17.29
N GLY A 30 -5.38 -3.71 -16.63
CA GLY A 30 -5.25 -5.16 -16.50
C GLY A 30 -4.03 -5.63 -15.70
N LYS A 31 -3.25 -4.71 -15.12
CA LYS A 31 -2.03 -5.02 -14.37
C LYS A 31 -2.38 -5.52 -12.98
N TRP A 32 -1.58 -6.48 -12.53
CA TRP A 32 -1.63 -7.00 -11.17
C TRP A 32 -0.69 -6.23 -10.26
N SER A 33 -1.14 -5.94 -9.06
CA SER A 33 -0.36 -5.37 -7.97
C SER A 33 -0.79 -5.97 -6.63
N ILE A 34 0.00 -5.74 -5.59
CA ILE A 34 -0.48 -5.92 -4.22
C ILE A 34 -1.41 -4.77 -3.83
N PRO A 35 -2.30 -4.95 -2.84
CA PRO A 35 -3.14 -3.85 -2.38
C PRO A 35 -2.30 -2.71 -1.84
N SER A 36 -2.59 -1.49 -2.28
CA SER A 36 -1.82 -0.31 -1.90
C SER A 36 -2.51 0.99 -2.28
N GLY A 37 -2.26 2.04 -1.51
CA GLY A 37 -2.71 3.38 -1.89
C GLY A 37 -2.07 4.47 -1.05
N GLY A 38 -2.68 5.65 -1.11
CA GLY A 38 -2.16 6.87 -0.49
C GLY A 38 -2.44 6.90 1.00
N ILE A 39 -1.53 7.51 1.77
CA ILE A 39 -1.80 7.81 3.18
C ILE A 39 -2.66 9.07 3.24
N GLU A 40 -3.81 8.99 3.92
CA GLU A 40 -4.68 10.14 4.12
C GLU A 40 -4.24 11.00 5.32
N LYS A 41 -4.80 12.20 5.43
CA LYS A 41 -4.44 13.15 6.48
C LYS A 41 -4.81 12.57 7.86
N GLY A 42 -3.80 12.37 8.70
CA GLY A 42 -3.98 11.86 10.06
C GLY A 42 -3.87 10.34 10.17
N GLU A 43 -3.66 9.63 9.06
CA GLU A 43 -3.37 8.20 9.08
C GLU A 43 -1.89 7.92 9.31
N SER A 44 -1.61 6.88 10.09
CA SER A 44 -0.33 6.18 10.03
C SER A 44 -0.24 5.33 8.75
N PRO A 45 0.98 5.01 8.27
CA PRO A 45 1.13 4.10 7.14
C PRO A 45 0.45 2.74 7.36
N GLU A 46 0.43 2.23 8.59
CA GLU A 46 -0.25 1.00 8.97
C GLU A 46 -1.77 1.12 8.83
N GLN A 47 -2.36 2.23 9.26
CA GLN A 47 -3.80 2.48 9.10
C GLN A 47 -4.20 2.55 7.62
N ALA A 48 -3.45 3.32 6.82
CA ALA A 48 -3.66 3.39 5.38
C ALA A 48 -3.54 2.01 4.72
N CYS A 49 -2.54 1.21 5.11
CA CYS A 49 -2.34 -0.14 4.61
C CYS A 49 -3.56 -1.05 4.85
N VAL A 50 -4.15 -1.00 6.04
CA VAL A 50 -5.34 -1.81 6.39
C VAL A 50 -6.58 -1.31 5.65
N ARG A 51 -6.79 0.01 5.58
CA ARG A 51 -7.91 0.61 4.84
C ARG A 51 -7.89 0.23 3.36
N GLU A 52 -6.76 0.42 2.69
CA GLU A 52 -6.63 0.14 1.25
C GLU A 52 -6.90 -1.33 0.92
N VAL A 53 -6.43 -2.27 1.75
CA VAL A 53 -6.76 -3.68 1.57
C VAL A 53 -8.26 -3.91 1.62
N TRP A 54 -8.95 -3.32 2.60
CA TRP A 54 -10.40 -3.46 2.73
C TRP A 54 -11.14 -2.82 1.54
N GLU A 55 -10.77 -1.62 1.14
CA GLU A 55 -11.41 -0.89 0.02
C GLU A 55 -11.25 -1.62 -1.33
N GLU A 56 -10.07 -2.18 -1.59
CA GLU A 56 -9.77 -2.83 -2.88
C GLU A 56 -10.23 -4.28 -2.96
N THR A 57 -10.35 -4.98 -1.82
CA THR A 57 -10.55 -6.44 -1.79
C THR A 57 -11.72 -6.92 -0.93
N GLY A 58 -12.21 -6.09 0.00
CA GLY A 58 -13.16 -6.49 1.04
C GLY A 58 -12.53 -7.28 2.20
N CYS A 59 -11.25 -7.66 2.11
CA CYS A 59 -10.58 -8.41 3.17
C CYS A 59 -10.22 -7.51 4.36
N THR A 60 -10.36 -8.05 5.57
CA THR A 60 -9.83 -7.45 6.79
C THR A 60 -8.49 -8.09 7.13
N VAL A 61 -7.49 -7.26 7.40
CA VAL A 61 -6.13 -7.71 7.71
C VAL A 61 -5.58 -7.05 8.97
N LYS A 62 -4.58 -7.69 9.57
CA LYS A 62 -3.78 -7.12 10.66
C LYS A 62 -2.33 -6.99 10.23
N VAL A 63 -1.75 -5.80 10.44
CA VAL A 63 -0.31 -5.57 10.24
C VAL A 63 0.47 -6.40 11.24
N HIS A 64 1.38 -7.21 10.74
CA HIS A 64 2.26 -8.08 11.51
C HIS A 64 3.68 -7.51 11.64
N GLY A 65 4.14 -6.73 10.65
CA GLY A 65 5.41 -6.02 10.74
C GLY A 65 5.73 -5.21 9.49
N SER A 66 6.61 -4.21 9.63
CA SER A 66 7.19 -3.48 8.49
C SER A 66 8.24 -4.35 7.79
N ILE A 67 8.22 -4.33 6.45
CA ILE A 67 9.16 -5.09 5.62
C ILE A 67 10.19 -4.15 4.99
N HIS A 68 9.71 -3.08 4.36
CA HIS A 68 10.54 -2.23 3.52
C HIS A 68 9.93 -0.84 3.36
N THR A 69 10.76 0.17 3.09
CA THR A 69 10.31 1.48 2.65
C THR A 69 11.03 1.85 1.37
N LYS A 70 10.27 2.00 0.28
CA LYS A 70 10.78 2.41 -1.02
C LYS A 70 10.67 3.91 -1.18
N LYS A 71 11.74 4.55 -1.65
CA LYS A 71 11.75 5.97 -2.03
C LYS A 71 12.19 6.11 -3.49
N ILE A 72 11.37 6.74 -4.31
CA ILE A 72 11.63 6.91 -5.75
C ILE A 72 11.06 8.23 -6.24
N VAL A 73 11.67 8.81 -7.28
CA VAL A 73 11.13 10.00 -7.97
C VAL A 73 10.32 9.55 -9.19
N ILE A 74 9.04 9.91 -9.24
CA ILE A 74 8.14 9.60 -10.37
C ILE A 74 7.55 10.89 -10.91
N LYS A 75 7.84 11.24 -12.17
CA LYS A 75 7.31 12.46 -12.83
C LYS A 75 7.50 13.74 -11.97
N GLY A 76 8.61 13.84 -11.24
CA GLY A 76 8.92 14.97 -10.35
C GLY A 76 8.33 14.89 -8.95
N TYR A 77 7.62 13.81 -8.59
CA TYR A 77 7.14 13.57 -7.24
C TYR A 77 8.14 12.73 -6.44
N ASP A 78 8.45 13.13 -5.21
CA ASP A 78 9.14 12.30 -4.23
C ASP A 78 8.12 11.31 -3.64
N VAL A 79 8.16 10.06 -4.10
CA VAL A 79 7.23 9.00 -3.73
C VAL A 79 7.87 8.11 -2.68
N THR A 80 7.26 8.03 -1.50
CA THR A 80 7.65 7.07 -0.44
C THR A 80 6.53 6.05 -0.22
N THR A 81 6.84 4.76 -0.32
CA THR A 81 5.89 3.67 -0.08
C THR A 81 6.40 2.77 1.03
N SER A 82 5.61 2.62 2.09
CA SER A 82 5.87 1.67 3.19
C SER A 82 5.21 0.32 2.89
N TYR A 83 5.97 -0.76 3.01
CA TYR A 83 5.50 -2.12 2.76
C TYR A 83 5.36 -2.89 4.07
N PHE A 84 4.21 -3.52 4.27
CA PHE A 84 3.88 -4.26 5.48
C PHE A 84 3.58 -5.72 5.19
N HIS A 85 4.02 -6.60 6.09
CA HIS A 85 3.51 -7.96 6.16
C HIS A 85 2.18 -7.94 6.90
N CYS A 86 1.13 -8.41 6.25
CA CYS A 86 -0.21 -8.45 6.80
C CYS A 86 -0.72 -9.89 6.85
N LYS A 87 -1.54 -10.20 7.87
CA LYS A 87 -2.24 -11.48 7.99
C LYS A 87 -3.72 -11.26 7.76
N LEU A 88 -4.34 -12.14 6.98
CA LEU A 88 -5.80 -12.18 6.80
C LEU A 88 -6.48 -12.47 8.14
N VAL A 89 -7.51 -11.70 8.45
CA VAL A 89 -8.38 -11.87 9.61
C VAL A 89 -9.75 -12.37 9.16
N GLU A 90 -10.31 -11.76 8.12
CA GLU A 90 -11.63 -12.08 7.56
C GLU A 90 -11.67 -11.70 6.06
N GLY A 91 -12.47 -12.42 5.27
CA GLY A 91 -12.66 -12.17 3.83
C GLY A 91 -12.60 -13.43 2.98
#